data_AF-A0A3P8MYS8-F1
#
_entry.id   AF-A0A3P8MYS8-F1
#
_cell.length_a   1.000
_cell.length_b   1.000
_cell.length_c   1.000
_cell.angle_alpha   90.00
_cell.angle_beta   90.00
_cell.angle_gamma   90.00
#
_symmetry.space_group_name_H-M   'P 1'
#
loop_
_entity.id
_entity.type
_entity.pdbx_description
1 polymer ?
#
loop_
_entity_poly.entity_id
_entity_poly.type
_entity_poly.pdbx_seq_one_letter_code
_entity_poly.pdbx_strand_id
1 'polypeptide(L)'
;MAKDMGVAERGSFTTKDYHDPPPAPLIDLEELTKWSFFRAIIAEFMATLLFLYITVLTVIGYKSQIDVAHQGDQCGGVGILGIAWAFGGMIFVLVYCTAGISGGHINPAVTFGLFLARKVSLTRALAY
;
A
#
# COMPACT_ATOMS: atom_id res chain seq x y z
N MET A 1 7.89 19.33 59.52
CA MET A 1 7.68 19.72 58.11
C MET A 1 8.57 18.81 57.28
N ALA A 2 7.98 17.76 56.72
CA ALA A 2 8.66 16.73 55.95
C ALA A 2 9.14 17.29 54.60
N LYS A 3 10.31 16.85 54.15
CA LYS A 3 10.67 16.92 52.74
C LYS A 3 11.45 15.66 52.38
N ASP A 4 10.69 14.59 52.18
CA ASP A 4 11.17 13.41 51.47
C ASP A 4 11.50 13.83 50.04
N MET A 5 12.78 13.72 49.69
CA MET A 5 13.26 13.88 48.32
C MET A 5 12.78 12.67 47.53
N GLY A 6 11.69 12.87 46.78
CA GLY A 6 11.18 11.91 45.83
C GLY A 6 12.29 11.46 44.89
N VAL A 7 12.59 10.16 44.96
CA VAL A 7 13.37 9.43 43.98
C VAL A 7 12.71 9.68 42.62
N ALA A 8 13.45 10.28 41.69
CA ALA A 8 13.03 10.42 40.31
C ALA A 8 12.67 9.03 39.77
N GLU A 9 11.39 8.81 39.48
CA GLU A 9 10.93 7.64 38.77
C GLU A 9 11.75 7.51 37.49
N ARG A 10 12.54 6.44 37.41
CA ARG A 10 13.15 5.98 36.17
C ARG A 10 12.02 5.90 35.16
N GLY A 11 12.10 6.76 34.13
CA GLY A 11 11.13 6.80 33.05
C GLY A 11 10.83 5.37 32.59
N SER A 12 9.59 4.96 32.80
CA SER A 12 9.03 3.77 32.20
C SER A 12 9.24 3.91 30.70
N PHE A 13 10.18 3.16 30.15
CA PHE A 13 10.20 2.90 28.72
C PHE A 13 8.90 2.16 28.44
N THR A 14 7.88 2.91 28.01
CA THR A 14 6.64 2.39 27.45
C THR A 14 6.98 1.21 26.56
N THR A 15 6.59 0.01 27.00
CA THR A 15 6.61 -1.19 26.18
C THR A 15 5.87 -0.86 24.89
N LYS A 16 6.51 -1.10 23.74
CA LYS A 16 5.86 -0.91 22.43
C LYS A 16 4.61 -1.78 22.40
N ASP A 17 3.43 -1.17 22.19
CA ASP A 17 2.16 -1.90 22.05
C ASP A 17 2.16 -2.84 20.83
N TYR A 18 3.02 -2.56 19.85
CA TYR A 18 3.24 -3.42 18.69
C TYR A 18 4.45 -4.34 18.90
N HIS A 19 4.17 -5.63 18.93
CA HIS A 19 5.18 -6.67 18.81
C HIS A 19 5.19 -7.19 17.38
N ASP A 20 6.38 -7.15 16.76
CA ASP A 20 6.57 -7.73 15.44
C ASP A 20 6.22 -9.22 15.45
N PRO A 21 5.44 -9.70 14.47
CA PRO A 21 5.23 -11.12 14.31
C PRO A 21 6.57 -11.82 14.01
N PRO A 22 6.70 -13.12 14.33
CA PRO A 22 7.88 -13.88 13.98
C PRO A 22 8.12 -13.83 12.46
N PRO A 23 9.39 -13.94 12.01
CA PRO A 23 9.71 -13.94 10.59
C PRO A 23 8.88 -14.99 9.83
N ALA A 24 8.29 -14.58 8.71
CA ALA A 24 7.47 -15.47 7.90
C ALA A 24 8.29 -16.70 7.47
N PRO A 25 7.73 -17.93 7.47
CA PRO A 25 8.38 -19.06 6.82
C PRO A 25 8.70 -18.74 5.35
N LEU A 26 9.86 -19.20 4.85
CA LEU A 26 10.27 -18.92 3.47
C LEU A 26 9.26 -19.51 2.47
N ILE A 27 8.81 -20.73 2.74
CA ILE A 27 7.82 -21.45 1.95
C ILE A 27 6.70 -21.84 2.90
N ASP A 28 5.48 -21.39 2.62
CA ASP A 28 4.26 -21.77 3.34
C ASP A 28 3.22 -22.27 2.33
N LEU A 29 3.18 -23.59 2.14
CA LEU A 29 2.24 -24.24 1.22
C LEU A 29 0.86 -24.43 1.84
N GLU A 30 0.77 -24.43 3.17
CA GLU A 30 -0.51 -24.56 3.87
C GLU A 30 -1.42 -23.37 3.56
N GLU A 31 -0.81 -22.20 3.33
CA GLU A 31 -1.48 -20.97 2.95
C GLU A 31 -2.34 -21.10 1.68
N LEU A 32 -1.95 -21.98 0.73
CA LEU A 32 -2.72 -22.24 -0.50
C LEU A 32 -4.08 -22.89 -0.24
N THR A 33 -4.28 -23.49 0.93
CA THR A 33 -5.56 -24.11 1.31
C THR A 33 -6.49 -23.11 2.00
N LYS A 34 -5.99 -21.94 2.39
CA LYS A 34 -6.73 -20.97 3.21
C LYS A 34 -7.58 -20.06 2.33
N TRP A 35 -8.87 -19.93 2.66
CA TRP A 35 -9.77 -19.04 1.92
C TRP A 35 -9.34 -17.56 2.00
N SER A 36 -8.76 -17.15 3.13
CA SER A 36 -8.19 -15.81 3.30
C SER A 36 -7.08 -15.48 2.31
N PHE A 37 -6.32 -16.48 1.85
CA PHE A 37 -5.28 -16.28 0.84
C PHE A 37 -5.87 -15.87 -0.50
N PHE A 38 -6.89 -16.59 -0.97
CA PHE A 38 -7.57 -16.25 -2.23
C PHE A 38 -8.26 -14.89 -2.19
N ARG A 39 -8.89 -14.52 -1.07
CA ARG A 39 -9.41 -13.15 -0.88
C ARG A 39 -8.34 -12.09 -1.06
N ALA A 40 -7.15 -12.35 -0.50
CA ALA A 40 -6.06 -11.40 -0.54
C ALA A 40 -5.52 -11.23 -1.96
N ILE A 41 -5.39 -12.32 -2.73
CA ILE A 41 -5.02 -12.26 -4.15
C ILE A 41 -6.07 -11.47 -4.96
N ILE A 42 -7.36 -11.75 -4.75
CA ILE A 42 -8.43 -11.01 -5.42
C ILE A 42 -8.40 -9.53 -5.05
N ALA A 43 -8.09 -9.19 -3.79
CA ALA A 43 -7.95 -7.81 -3.36
C ALA A 43 -6.79 -7.09 -4.06
N GLU A 44 -5.61 -7.71 -4.14
CA GLU A 44 -4.45 -7.16 -4.87
C GLU A 44 -4.74 -7.00 -6.37
N PHE A 45 -5.38 -7.99 -7.00
CA PHE A 45 -5.79 -7.93 -8.40
C PHE A 45 -6.78 -6.79 -8.66
N MET A 46 -7.84 -6.67 -7.85
CA MET A 46 -8.82 -5.61 -8.02
C MET A 46 -8.24 -4.22 -7.72
N ALA A 47 -7.36 -4.11 -6.72
CA ALA A 47 -6.70 -2.85 -6.39
C ALA A 47 -5.76 -2.40 -7.51
N THR A 48 -4.92 -3.29 -8.04
CA THR A 48 -4.02 -2.98 -9.17
C THR A 48 -4.79 -2.65 -10.44
N LEU A 49 -5.88 -3.37 -10.74
CA LEU A 49 -6.77 -3.07 -11.86
C LEU A 49 -7.35 -1.66 -11.75
N LEU A 50 -7.94 -1.31 -10.60
CA LEU A 50 -8.52 0.01 -10.37
C LEU A 50 -7.45 1.11 -10.37
N PHE A 51 -6.29 0.85 -9.78
CA PHE A 51 -5.16 1.77 -9.78
C PHE A 51 -4.74 2.14 -11.20
N LEU A 52 -4.48 1.14 -12.05
CA LEU A 52 -4.10 1.38 -13.44
C LEU A 52 -5.23 1.99 -14.25
N TYR A 53 -6.46 1.52 -14.09
CA TYR A 53 -7.61 2.06 -14.81
C TYR A 53 -7.75 3.57 -14.57
N ILE A 54 -7.80 4.00 -13.30
CA ILE A 54 -7.99 5.42 -12.97
C ILE A 54 -6.78 6.26 -13.38
N THR A 55 -5.55 5.80 -13.08
CA THR A 55 -4.35 6.61 -13.34
C THR A 55 -4.04 6.72 -14.83
N VAL A 56 -4.09 5.62 -15.57
CA VAL A 56 -3.83 5.61 -17.01
C VAL A 56 -4.94 6.34 -17.76
N LEU A 57 -6.20 6.16 -17.39
CA LEU A 57 -7.31 6.92 -17.99
C LEU A 57 -7.16 8.43 -17.71
N THR A 58 -6.68 8.82 -16.54
CA THR A 58 -6.38 10.23 -16.23
C THR A 58 -5.28 10.78 -17.15
N VAL A 59 -4.21 10.01 -17.37
CA VAL A 59 -3.12 10.40 -18.28
C VAL A 59 -3.61 10.52 -19.73
N ILE A 60 -4.39 9.54 -20.21
CA ILE A 60 -4.95 9.55 -21.56
C ILE A 60 -5.94 10.72 -21.73
N GLY A 61 -6.80 10.93 -20.73
CA GLY A 61 -7.77 12.04 -20.70
C GLY A 61 -7.08 13.38 -20.75
N TYR A 62 -6.05 13.60 -19.93
CA TYR A 62 -5.25 14.82 -19.97
C TYR A 62 -4.60 15.03 -21.35
N LYS A 63 -3.95 14.00 -21.90
CA LYS A 63 -3.31 14.08 -23.22
C LYS A 63 -4.29 14.41 -24.33
N SER A 64 -5.50 13.85 -24.28
CA SER A 64 -6.58 14.13 -25.24
C SER A 64 -7.07 15.57 -25.11
N GLN A 65 -7.24 16.07 -23.88
CA GLN A 65 -7.74 17.42 -23.62
C GLN A 65 -6.78 18.53 -24.04
N ILE A 66 -5.47 18.29 -24.00
CA ILE A 66 -4.45 19.30 -24.39
C ILE A 66 -4.04 19.23 -25.86
N ASP A 67 -4.60 18.29 -26.64
CA ASP A 67 -4.20 18.10 -28.02
C ASP A 67 -4.78 19.19 -28.93
N VAL A 68 -3.99 20.23 -29.18
CA VAL A 68 -4.36 21.36 -30.06
C VAL A 68 -4.67 20.94 -31.50
N ALA A 69 -4.16 19.79 -31.97
CA ALA A 69 -4.49 19.29 -33.32
C ALA A 69 -5.94 18.76 -33.40
N HIS A 70 -6.53 18.39 -32.26
CA HIS A 70 -7.89 17.87 -32.13
C HIS A 70 -8.80 18.79 -31.30
N GLN A 71 -8.64 20.11 -31.44
CA GLN A 71 -9.45 21.14 -30.74
C GLN A 71 -9.29 21.17 -29.21
N GLY A 72 -8.18 20.61 -28.68
CA GLY A 72 -7.81 20.71 -27.27
C GLY A 72 -7.27 22.08 -26.85
N ASP A 73 -7.27 22.34 -25.55
CA ASP A 73 -6.75 23.56 -24.92
C ASP A 73 -5.44 23.25 -24.18
N GLN A 74 -4.36 23.98 -24.49
CA GLN A 74 -3.03 23.80 -23.85
C GLN A 74 -3.09 23.97 -22.32
N CYS A 75 -4.01 24.79 -21.83
CA CYS A 75 -4.23 25.02 -20.41
C CYS A 75 -5.39 24.19 -19.84
N GLY A 76 -6.01 23.33 -20.66
CA GLY A 76 -7.15 22.50 -20.29
C GLY A 76 -6.77 21.25 -19.49
N GLY A 77 -7.80 20.62 -18.93
CA GLY A 77 -7.68 19.36 -18.21
C GLY A 77 -7.09 19.47 -16.80
N VAL A 78 -6.58 18.35 -16.30
CA VAL A 78 -6.14 18.22 -14.89
C VAL A 78 -4.68 18.64 -14.66
N GLY A 79 -3.90 18.84 -15.73
CA GLY A 79 -2.47 19.11 -15.65
C GLY A 79 -1.64 17.94 -15.14
N ILE A 80 -0.31 18.08 -15.19
CA ILE A 80 0.63 17.09 -14.62
C ILE A 80 0.44 16.97 -13.10
N LEU A 81 0.07 18.07 -12.43
CA LEU A 81 -0.27 18.06 -11.01
C LEU A 81 -1.47 17.13 -10.72
N GLY A 82 -2.54 17.19 -11.53
CA GLY A 82 -3.69 16.31 -11.39
C GLY A 82 -3.35 14.84 -11.66
N ILE A 83 -2.45 14.56 -12.61
CA ILE A 83 -1.91 13.21 -12.81
C ILE A 83 -1.19 12.73 -11.55
N ALA A 84 -0.30 13.53 -10.97
CA ALA A 84 0.42 13.17 -9.74
C ALA A 84 -0.55 12.90 -8.57
N TRP A 85 -1.61 13.70 -8.44
CA TRP A 85 -2.70 13.47 -7.48
C TRP A 85 -3.45 12.17 -7.73
N ALA A 86 -3.73 11.81 -8.98
CA ALA A 86 -4.38 10.55 -9.31
C ALA A 86 -3.54 9.35 -8.86
N PHE A 87 -2.22 9.36 -9.12
CA PHE A 87 -1.33 8.28 -8.67
C PHE A 87 -1.26 8.19 -7.14
N GLY A 88 -0.92 9.30 -6.46
CA GLY A 88 -0.77 9.29 -5.01
C GLY A 88 -2.08 9.04 -4.28
N GLY A 89 -3.16 9.70 -4.71
CA GLY A 89 -4.49 9.56 -4.13
C GLY A 89 -5.06 8.15 -4.28
N MET A 90 -4.90 7.53 -5.45
CA MET A 90 -5.37 6.15 -5.65
C MET A 90 -4.59 5.15 -4.79
N ILE A 91 -3.27 5.29 -4.68
CA ILE A 91 -2.49 4.43 -3.78
C ILE A 91 -2.96 4.61 -2.32
N PHE A 92 -3.12 5.85 -1.85
CA PHE A 92 -3.61 6.12 -0.50
C PHE A 92 -4.94 5.43 -0.20
N VAL A 93 -5.94 5.61 -1.09
CA VAL A 93 -7.27 5.02 -0.92
C VAL A 93 -7.23 3.50 -1.00
N LEU A 94 -6.54 2.93 -1.99
CA LEU A 94 -6.54 1.48 -2.21
C LEU A 94 -5.77 0.73 -1.12
N VAL A 95 -4.64 1.29 -0.66
CA VAL A 95 -3.92 0.75 0.50
C VAL A 95 -4.82 0.79 1.73
N TYR A 96 -5.51 1.91 2.00
CA TYR A 96 -6.45 2.00 3.11
C TYR A 96 -7.55 0.93 3.05
N CYS A 97 -8.13 0.70 1.87
CA CYS A 97 -9.18 -0.29 1.67
C CYS A 97 -8.70 -1.75 1.76
N THR A 98 -7.47 -2.04 1.33
CA THR A 98 -6.97 -3.42 1.20
C THR A 98 -5.99 -3.85 2.30
N ALA A 99 -5.48 -2.91 3.11
CA ALA A 99 -4.55 -3.19 4.21
C ALA A 99 -5.07 -4.28 5.16
N GLY A 100 -6.35 -4.25 5.51
CA GLY A 100 -6.97 -5.25 6.40
C GLY A 100 -7.23 -6.62 5.75
N ILE A 101 -7.02 -6.77 4.43
CA ILE A 101 -7.31 -8.00 3.68
C ILE A 101 -6.03 -8.63 3.14
N SER A 102 -5.24 -7.88 2.36
CA SER A 102 -4.00 -8.33 1.73
C SER A 102 -2.73 -7.71 2.32
N GLY A 103 -2.86 -6.67 3.15
CA GLY A 103 -1.72 -5.83 3.53
C GLY A 103 -1.49 -4.66 2.58
N GLY A 104 -2.25 -4.58 1.48
CA GLY A 104 -2.28 -3.42 0.58
C GLY A 104 -0.94 -3.15 -0.10
N HIS A 105 -0.42 -4.12 -0.84
CA HIS A 105 0.86 -3.96 -1.51
C HIS A 105 0.73 -3.20 -2.83
N ILE A 106 -0.23 -3.58 -3.69
CA ILE A 106 -0.56 -3.04 -5.01
C ILE A 106 0.64 -3.04 -6.00
N ASN A 107 1.84 -3.38 -5.55
CA ASN A 107 3.08 -3.16 -6.28
C ASN A 107 4.06 -4.32 -6.01
N PRO A 108 4.54 -5.00 -7.06
CA PRO A 108 5.52 -6.07 -6.93
C PRO A 108 6.80 -5.66 -6.20
N ALA A 109 7.26 -4.41 -6.33
CA ALA A 109 8.44 -3.93 -5.62
C ALA A 109 8.20 -3.82 -4.10
N VAL A 110 6.99 -3.44 -3.68
CA VAL A 110 6.59 -3.39 -2.27
C VAL A 110 6.51 -4.82 -1.71
N THR A 111 5.84 -5.72 -2.43
CA THR A 111 5.78 -7.14 -2.07
C THR A 111 7.17 -7.75 -1.95
N PHE A 112 8.05 -7.49 -2.92
CA PHE A 112 9.41 -7.99 -2.92
C PHE A 112 10.25 -7.44 -1.76
N GLY A 113 10.14 -6.13 -1.46
CA GLY A 113 10.80 -5.53 -0.30
C GLY A 113 10.35 -6.17 1.03
N LEU A 114 9.06 -6.42 1.19
CA LEU A 114 8.51 -7.09 2.37
C LEU A 114 8.90 -8.57 2.45
N PHE A 115 9.03 -9.25 1.31
CA PHE A 115 9.59 -10.59 1.23
C PHE A 115 11.05 -10.63 1.71
N LEU A 116 11.91 -9.72 1.23
CA LEU A 116 13.30 -9.60 1.68
C LEU A 116 13.39 -9.30 3.18
N ALA A 117 12.44 -8.52 3.72
CA ALA A 117 12.32 -8.23 5.14
C ALA A 117 11.72 -9.39 5.97
N ARG A 118 11.47 -10.56 5.35
CA ARG A 118 10.85 -11.75 5.99
C ARG A 118 9.48 -11.45 6.61
N LYS A 119 8.73 -10.51 6.03
CA LYS A 119 7.34 -10.17 6.42
C LYS A 119 6.30 -10.92 5.57
N VAL A 120 6.71 -11.48 4.44
CA VAL A 120 5.85 -12.19 3.47
C VAL A 120 6.55 -13.49 3.05
N SER A 121 5.80 -14.58 2.87
CA SER A 121 6.30 -15.87 2.37
C SER A 121 6.58 -15.80 0.87
N LEU A 122 7.44 -16.67 0.33
CA LEU A 122 7.69 -16.73 -1.11
C LEU A 122 6.41 -17.09 -1.89
N THR A 123 5.60 -18.00 -1.35
CA THR A 123 4.33 -18.44 -1.95
C THR A 123 3.36 -17.27 -2.12
N ARG A 124 3.22 -16.43 -1.09
CA ARG A 124 2.41 -15.21 -1.15
C ARG A 124 3.03 -14.14 -2.05
N ALA A 125 4.34 -13.96 -1.99
CA ALA A 125 5.04 -12.97 -2.81
C ALA A 125 4.92 -13.22 -4.31
N LEU A 126 4.85 -14.50 -4.74
CA LEU A 126 4.64 -14.86 -6.14
C LEU A 126 3.17 -14.75 -6.58
N ALA A 127 2.23 -14.86 -5.64
CA ALA A 127 0.80 -14.82 -5.93
C ALA A 127 0.20 -13.40 -5.90
N TYR A 128 0.89 -12.46 -5.26
CA TYR A 128 0.57 -11.02 -5.23
C TYR A 128 1.13 -10.32 -6.46
#